data_AF-A0A7S1FL75-F1
#
_entry.id   AF-A0A7S1FL75-F1
#
_cell.length_a   1.000
_cell.length_b   1.000
_cell.length_c   1.000
_cell.angle_alpha   90.00
_cell.angle_beta   90.00
_cell.angle_gamma   90.00
#
_symmetry.space_group_name_H-M   'P 1'
#
loop_
_entity.id
_entity.type
_entity.pdbx_description
1 polymer ?
#
loop_
_entity_poly.entity_id
_entity_poly.type
_entity_poly.pdbx_seq_one_letter_code
_entity_poly.pdbx_strand_id
1 'polypeptide(L)'
;AGIVVELCFGSDVAFDERLFLRVLLPPIVFEAALSIDKRALRRHAVPILGYAVAGTVLSSFLVGAIVRLEGTLPWIESLAFGTLISSIDPVATLAVLNAVGVDETDTLYILIFGEALLNDGVAVVLFENLVSFMDDAVIVDTQVVSRAVLDFFKVALGSCLVGTLCGACCTLYFQAVRGWQTPLIEVLLFFLWSLIPYYICDGLEWSGIVAIVVMGILMDLCIIGSPHADPTLLRRLPWVDQDDPSAGCLSAVGTRHVRFVVEVISTLMETTIFAYLGLFMFSSRFHWDLTLVLLACLGCILSRGVMVLLLTSLLNGAEACRHHLAVRTAPPGDADASLAERRQRLVIDRRTQAVLFYSGLRGAMSFALVENIPFYDVVTGRGSRYKPELKAMTSSAIFVTIFLFGGSTFHLLQRLGFAGREREGRLGEEEAAAKVHRSMEEE
;
A
#
# COMPACT_ATOMS: atom_id res chain seq x y z
N ALA A 1 5.98 -30.93 1.41
CA ALA A 1 6.73 -29.71 1.79
C ALA A 1 6.79 -29.56 3.31
N GLY A 2 5.66 -29.57 4.05
CA GLY A 2 5.66 -29.40 5.51
C GLY A 2 6.51 -30.40 6.31
N ILE A 3 6.44 -31.70 5.99
CA ILE A 3 7.19 -32.76 6.71
C ILE A 3 8.72 -32.60 6.59
N VAL A 4 9.21 -32.07 5.45
CA VAL A 4 10.65 -31.89 5.23
C VAL A 4 11.19 -30.69 6.03
N VAL A 5 10.38 -29.65 6.19
CA VAL A 5 10.74 -28.48 7.00
C VAL A 5 10.71 -28.82 8.49
N GLU A 6 9.72 -29.61 8.92
CA GLU A 6 9.59 -30.09 10.31
C GLU A 6 10.75 -31.01 10.72
N LEU A 7 11.25 -31.85 9.80
CA LEU A 7 12.44 -32.69 10.03
C LEU A 7 13.77 -31.92 10.04
N CYS A 8 13.87 -30.80 9.33
CA CYS A 8 15.12 -30.03 9.22
C CYS A 8 15.27 -28.92 10.28
N PHE A 9 14.18 -28.34 10.79
CA PHE A 9 14.24 -27.12 11.62
C PHE A 9 13.79 -27.27 13.07
N GLY A 10 13.39 -28.46 13.51
CA GLY A 10 12.99 -28.69 14.89
C GLY A 10 11.62 -28.09 15.24
N SER A 11 11.05 -28.58 16.33
CA SER A 11 9.61 -28.57 16.61
C SER A 11 8.95 -27.23 16.98
N ASP A 12 9.61 -26.08 16.81
CA ASP A 12 9.08 -24.77 17.21
C ASP A 12 9.57 -23.63 16.30
N VAL A 13 9.36 -23.75 14.98
CA VAL A 13 9.41 -22.56 14.11
C VAL A 13 8.10 -21.80 14.30
N ALA A 14 8.03 -20.97 15.35
CA ALA A 14 6.92 -20.04 15.56
C ALA A 14 7.04 -18.83 14.61
N PHE A 15 5.90 -18.24 14.22
CA PHE A 15 5.90 -17.01 13.44
C PHE A 15 6.46 -15.88 14.31
N ASP A 16 7.55 -15.25 13.90
CA ASP A 16 8.11 -14.08 14.57
C ASP A 16 7.61 -12.81 13.87
N GLU A 17 6.63 -12.16 14.50
CA GLU A 17 6.02 -10.93 14.01
C GLU A 17 7.01 -9.77 13.94
N ARG A 18 8.01 -9.74 14.82
CA ARG A 18 9.01 -8.67 14.87
C ARG A 18 9.96 -8.80 13.71
N LEU A 19 10.36 -10.03 13.37
CA LEU A 19 11.16 -10.28 12.17
C LEU A 19 10.40 -9.86 10.92
N PHE A 20 9.12 -10.19 10.83
CA PHE A 20 8.27 -9.77 9.71
C PHE A 20 8.21 -8.24 9.57
N LEU A 21 7.81 -7.54 10.64
CA LEU A 21 7.55 -6.09 10.59
C LEU A 21 8.84 -5.25 10.52
N ARG A 22 9.94 -5.71 11.12
CA ARG A 22 11.20 -4.93 11.24
C ARG A 22 12.23 -5.23 10.16
N VAL A 23 12.18 -6.42 9.55
CA VAL A 23 13.23 -6.86 8.61
C VAL A 23 12.65 -7.13 7.23
N LEU A 24 11.55 -7.89 7.13
CA LEU A 24 11.01 -8.31 5.84
C LEU A 24 10.19 -7.21 5.16
N LEU A 25 9.34 -6.52 5.91
CA LEU A 25 8.42 -5.53 5.35
C LEU A 25 9.09 -4.21 4.89
N PRO A 26 10.05 -3.60 5.64
CA PRO A 26 10.60 -2.31 5.28
C PRO A 26 11.21 -2.22 3.87
N PRO A 27 12.02 -3.18 3.39
CA PRO A 27 12.58 -3.13 2.05
C PRO A 27 11.52 -3.20 0.93
N ILE A 28 10.43 -3.95 1.14
CA ILE A 28 9.34 -4.10 0.15
C ILE A 28 8.59 -2.78 0.01
N VAL A 29 8.19 -2.19 1.14
CA VAL A 29 7.47 -0.92 1.17
C VAL A 29 8.35 0.21 0.61
N PHE A 30 9.64 0.17 0.90
CA PHE A 30 10.60 1.14 0.36
C PHE A 30 10.76 1.01 -1.16
N GLU A 31 10.92 -0.20 -1.69
CA GLU A 31 10.95 -0.43 -3.13
C GLU A 31 9.67 0.08 -3.81
N ALA A 32 8.50 -0.26 -3.26
CA ALA A 32 7.23 0.19 -3.79
C ALA A 32 7.10 1.74 -3.82
N ALA A 33 7.61 2.41 -2.79
CA ALA A 33 7.68 3.88 -2.76
C ALA A 33 8.66 4.45 -3.81
N LEU A 34 9.74 3.73 -4.13
CA LEU A 34 10.68 4.10 -5.18
C LEU A 34 10.16 3.83 -6.60
N SER A 35 9.35 2.79 -6.81
CA SER A 35 8.83 2.42 -8.14
C SER A 35 7.60 3.19 -8.57
N ILE A 36 6.78 3.73 -7.65
CA ILE A 36 5.55 4.46 -8.00
C ILE A 36 5.80 5.67 -8.91
N ASP A 37 4.95 5.93 -9.90
CA ASP A 37 5.02 7.19 -10.67
C ASP A 37 4.52 8.37 -9.82
N LYS A 38 5.44 9.26 -9.42
CA LYS A 38 5.14 10.42 -8.57
C LYS A 38 4.29 11.47 -9.26
N ARG A 39 4.40 11.64 -10.59
CA ARG A 39 3.56 12.59 -11.33
C ARG A 39 2.11 12.12 -11.31
N ALA A 40 1.91 10.83 -11.58
CA ALA A 40 0.58 10.23 -11.60
C ALA A 40 -0.01 10.11 -10.19
N LEU A 41 0.79 9.73 -9.19
CA LEU A 41 0.42 9.75 -7.77
C LEU A 41 -0.05 11.13 -7.33
N ARG A 42 0.67 12.21 -7.69
CA ARG A 42 0.27 13.59 -7.35
C ARG A 42 -1.02 13.99 -8.06
N ARG A 43 -1.17 13.62 -9.34
CA ARG A 43 -2.37 13.91 -10.13
C ARG A 43 -3.61 13.22 -9.55
N HIS A 44 -3.44 12.02 -9.00
CA HIS A 44 -4.51 11.18 -8.45
C HIS A 44 -4.43 11.00 -6.93
N ALA A 45 -3.79 11.92 -6.22
CA ALA A 45 -3.57 11.79 -4.77
C ALA A 45 -4.88 11.74 -3.98
N VAL A 46 -5.90 12.51 -4.40
CA VAL A 46 -7.21 12.56 -3.72
C VAL A 46 -7.94 11.21 -3.77
N PRO A 47 -8.16 10.58 -4.94
CA PRO A 47 -8.80 9.27 -4.98
C PRO A 47 -7.94 8.21 -4.27
N ILE A 48 -6.62 8.18 -4.49
CA ILE A 48 -5.72 7.20 -3.85
C ILE A 48 -5.79 7.30 -2.32
N LEU A 49 -5.62 8.50 -1.76
CA LEU A 49 -5.72 8.73 -0.31
C LEU A 49 -7.14 8.47 0.22
N GLY A 50 -8.16 8.78 -0.57
CA GLY A 50 -9.55 8.47 -0.25
C GLY A 50 -9.79 6.98 -0.06
N TYR A 51 -9.31 6.14 -0.99
CA TYR A 51 -9.37 4.68 -0.86
C TYR A 51 -8.49 4.18 0.29
N ALA A 52 -7.25 4.66 0.40
CA ALA A 52 -6.30 4.19 1.40
C ALA A 52 -6.62 4.59 2.85
N VAL A 53 -7.37 5.68 3.08
CA VAL A 53 -7.73 6.12 4.44
C VAL A 53 -9.20 5.84 4.72
N ALA A 54 -10.10 6.45 3.96
CA ALA A 54 -11.53 6.30 4.20
C ALA A 54 -12.02 4.90 3.84
N GLY A 55 -11.43 4.26 2.83
CA GLY A 55 -11.73 2.87 2.48
C GLY A 55 -11.33 1.90 3.57
N THR A 56 -10.12 2.04 4.11
CA THR A 56 -9.63 1.24 5.24
C THR A 56 -10.54 1.38 6.46
N VAL A 57 -10.81 2.61 6.92
CA VAL A 57 -11.69 2.85 8.08
C VAL A 57 -13.11 2.28 7.85
N LEU A 58 -13.68 2.52 6.67
CA LEU A 58 -15.01 2.02 6.32
C LEU A 58 -15.03 0.48 6.24
N SER A 59 -14.04 -0.12 5.59
CA SER A 59 -13.90 -1.58 5.49
C SER A 59 -13.74 -2.19 6.88
N SER A 60 -12.91 -1.61 7.75
CA SER A 60 -12.73 -2.06 9.13
C SER A 60 -14.03 -2.07 9.90
N PHE A 61 -14.80 -0.98 9.81
CA PHE A 61 -16.07 -0.87 10.50
C PHE A 61 -17.11 -1.85 9.94
N LEU A 62 -17.22 -1.97 8.61
CA LEU A 62 -18.18 -2.89 7.98
C LEU A 62 -17.86 -4.34 8.30
N VAL A 63 -16.61 -4.78 8.16
CA VAL A 63 -16.22 -6.15 8.50
C VAL A 63 -16.42 -6.40 9.99
N GLY A 64 -15.98 -5.49 10.86
CA GLY A 64 -16.15 -5.64 12.30
C GLY A 64 -17.62 -5.70 12.71
N ALA A 65 -18.48 -4.85 12.13
CA ALA A 65 -19.91 -4.90 12.38
C ALA A 65 -20.55 -6.22 11.90
N ILE A 66 -20.13 -6.74 10.75
CA ILE A 66 -20.63 -8.01 10.21
C ILE A 66 -20.23 -9.16 11.13
N VAL A 67 -18.95 -9.27 11.50
CA VAL A 67 -18.45 -10.32 12.41
C VAL A 67 -19.12 -10.23 13.79
N ARG A 68 -19.40 -9.02 14.27
CA ARG A 68 -20.09 -8.79 15.54
C ARG A 68 -21.53 -9.32 15.58
N LEU A 69 -22.17 -9.55 14.44
CA LEU A 69 -23.54 -10.08 14.37
C LEU A 69 -23.68 -11.48 14.97
N GLU A 70 -22.61 -12.28 14.97
CA GLU A 70 -22.63 -13.61 15.55
C GLU A 70 -22.78 -13.55 17.09
N GLY A 71 -22.14 -12.57 17.73
CA GLY A 71 -22.37 -12.24 19.13
C GLY A 71 -21.28 -12.65 20.12
N THR A 72 -20.33 -13.50 19.72
CA THR A 72 -19.25 -14.01 20.60
C THR A 72 -18.12 -13.01 20.80
N LEU A 73 -17.73 -12.29 19.74
CA LEU A 73 -16.60 -11.36 19.77
C LEU A 73 -17.02 -9.98 20.29
N PRO A 74 -16.24 -9.35 21.19
CA PRO A 74 -16.48 -7.96 21.57
C PRO A 74 -16.17 -6.99 20.42
N TRP A 75 -16.59 -5.74 20.58
CA TRP A 75 -16.49 -4.72 19.52
C TRP A 75 -15.03 -4.42 19.13
N ILE A 76 -14.12 -4.38 20.10
CA ILE A 76 -12.72 -4.00 19.85
C ILE A 76 -12.03 -5.07 19.03
N GLU A 77 -12.19 -6.35 19.39
CA GLU A 77 -11.67 -7.51 18.66
C GLU A 77 -12.27 -7.60 17.25
N SER A 78 -13.57 -7.35 17.12
CA SER A 78 -14.25 -7.37 15.82
C SER A 78 -13.73 -6.24 14.91
N LEU A 79 -13.52 -5.03 15.45
CA LEU A 79 -12.95 -3.90 14.71
C LEU A 79 -11.45 -4.08 14.42
N ALA A 80 -10.70 -4.68 15.35
CA ALA A 80 -9.29 -5.04 15.15
C ALA A 80 -9.17 -6.07 14.02
N PHE A 81 -10.06 -7.06 13.99
CA PHE A 81 -10.19 -8.00 12.87
C PHE A 81 -10.52 -7.31 11.55
N GLY A 82 -11.50 -6.40 11.57
CA GLY A 82 -11.84 -5.60 10.40
C GLY A 82 -10.64 -4.79 9.88
N THR A 83 -9.82 -4.27 10.78
CA THR A 83 -8.65 -3.46 10.45
C THR A 83 -7.49 -4.30 9.92
N LEU A 84 -7.13 -5.41 10.57
CA LEU A 84 -6.06 -6.26 10.06
C LEU A 84 -6.40 -6.84 8.69
N ILE A 85 -7.67 -7.20 8.46
CA ILE A 85 -8.08 -7.73 7.15
C ILE A 85 -8.28 -6.61 6.12
N SER A 86 -8.33 -5.33 6.50
CA SER A 86 -8.54 -4.24 5.55
C SER A 86 -7.34 -3.96 4.64
N SER A 87 -6.13 -4.36 5.04
CA SER A 87 -4.92 -4.35 4.22
C SER A 87 -5.09 -5.25 2.98
N ILE A 88 -4.49 -4.83 1.87
CA ILE A 88 -4.67 -5.45 0.55
C ILE A 88 -3.29 -5.70 -0.05
N ASP A 89 -3.14 -6.86 -0.66
CA ASP A 89 -1.96 -7.24 -1.41
C ASP A 89 -2.23 -7.14 -2.91
N PRO A 90 -1.60 -6.19 -3.62
CA PRO A 90 -1.89 -5.92 -5.01
C PRO A 90 -1.12 -6.86 -5.95
N VAL A 91 -0.12 -7.61 -5.46
CA VAL A 91 0.90 -8.30 -6.28
C VAL A 91 0.27 -9.17 -7.36
N ALA A 92 -0.61 -10.10 -6.97
CA ALA A 92 -1.23 -11.01 -7.93
C ALA A 92 -2.17 -10.28 -8.91
N THR A 93 -2.81 -9.18 -8.50
CA THR A 93 -3.67 -8.41 -9.40
C THR A 93 -2.85 -7.57 -10.38
N LEU A 94 -1.77 -6.95 -9.93
CA LEU A 94 -0.86 -6.17 -10.77
C LEU A 94 -0.13 -7.07 -11.77
N ALA A 95 0.30 -8.26 -11.36
CA ALA A 95 0.88 -9.25 -12.26
C ALA A 95 -0.08 -9.63 -13.40
N VAL A 96 -1.36 -9.83 -13.08
CA VAL A 96 -2.38 -10.14 -14.09
C VAL A 96 -2.68 -8.92 -14.98
N LEU A 97 -2.72 -7.70 -14.43
CA LEU A 97 -2.92 -6.48 -15.20
C LEU A 97 -1.79 -6.26 -16.23
N ASN A 98 -0.54 -6.45 -15.80
CA ASN A 98 0.63 -6.39 -16.69
C ASN A 98 0.56 -7.47 -17.77
N ALA A 99 0.17 -8.70 -17.42
CA ALA A 99 0.00 -9.79 -18.40
C ALA A 99 -1.12 -9.56 -19.42
N VAL A 100 -2.04 -8.62 -19.14
CA VAL A 100 -3.17 -8.25 -20.01
C VAL A 100 -2.85 -7.01 -20.86
N GLY A 101 -1.67 -6.40 -20.67
CA GLY A 101 -1.22 -5.22 -21.41
C GLY A 101 -1.73 -3.89 -20.86
N VAL A 102 -2.02 -3.83 -19.56
CA VAL A 102 -2.28 -2.56 -18.86
C VAL A 102 -0.92 -1.98 -18.47
N ASP A 103 -0.60 -0.79 -18.95
CA ASP A 103 0.68 -0.14 -18.67
C ASP A 103 0.80 0.26 -17.20
N GLU A 104 2.02 0.31 -16.66
CA GLU A 104 2.27 0.79 -15.28
C GLU A 104 1.88 2.26 -15.07
N THR A 105 1.72 3.00 -16.17
CA THR A 105 1.25 4.40 -16.17
C THR A 105 -0.26 4.53 -16.32
N ASP A 106 -0.99 3.42 -16.55
CA ASP A 106 -2.44 3.44 -16.59
C ASP A 106 -3.00 3.79 -15.22
N THR A 107 -4.04 4.60 -15.24
CA THR A 107 -4.62 5.16 -14.01
C THR A 107 -5.16 4.10 -13.06
N LEU A 108 -5.63 2.96 -13.60
CA LEU A 108 -6.08 1.82 -12.81
C LEU A 108 -4.93 1.15 -12.05
N TYR A 109 -3.78 0.96 -12.71
CA TYR A 109 -2.58 0.38 -12.11
C TYR A 109 -2.13 1.23 -10.92
N ILE A 110 -1.97 2.53 -11.14
CA ILE A 110 -1.52 3.48 -10.10
C ILE A 110 -2.54 3.57 -8.96
N LEU A 111 -3.84 3.48 -9.24
CA LEU A 111 -4.86 3.52 -8.19
C LEU A 111 -4.81 2.28 -7.31
N ILE A 112 -4.74 1.08 -7.89
CA ILE A 112 -4.66 -0.19 -7.13
C ILE A 112 -3.35 -0.26 -6.34
N PHE A 113 -2.24 0.06 -6.98
CA PHE A 113 -0.92 0.03 -6.34
C PHE A 113 -0.81 1.07 -5.23
N GLY A 114 -1.23 2.31 -5.49
CA GLY A 114 -1.21 3.38 -4.49
C GLY A 114 -2.19 3.15 -3.33
N GLU A 115 -3.36 2.57 -3.59
CA GLU A 115 -4.29 2.13 -2.54
C GLU A 115 -3.61 1.13 -1.63
N ALA A 116 -3.07 0.03 -2.17
CA ALA A 116 -2.46 -1.03 -1.38
C ALA A 116 -1.24 -0.54 -0.59
N LEU A 117 -0.34 0.22 -1.23
CA LEU A 117 0.87 0.75 -0.59
C LEU A 117 0.56 1.63 0.63
N LEU A 118 -0.42 2.55 0.51
CA LEU A 118 -0.77 3.46 1.59
C LEU A 118 -1.69 2.80 2.64
N ASN A 119 -2.57 1.91 2.20
CA ASN A 119 -3.51 1.19 3.07
C ASN A 119 -2.78 0.37 4.13
N ASP A 120 -1.67 -0.29 3.81
CA ASP A 120 -0.89 -1.05 4.78
C ASP A 120 -0.44 -0.18 5.96
N GLY A 121 0.10 1.00 5.67
CA GLY A 121 0.50 1.96 6.71
C GLY A 121 -0.68 2.42 7.57
N VAL A 122 -1.83 2.71 6.96
CA VAL A 122 -3.05 3.15 7.67
C VAL A 122 -3.65 2.02 8.51
N ALA A 123 -3.68 0.79 7.98
CA ALA A 123 -4.20 -0.39 8.66
C ALA A 123 -3.37 -0.71 9.90
N VAL A 124 -2.03 -0.64 9.83
CA VAL A 124 -1.17 -0.81 11.01
C VAL A 124 -1.46 0.26 12.08
N VAL A 125 -1.54 1.55 11.70
CA VAL A 125 -1.85 2.62 12.67
C VAL A 125 -3.21 2.41 13.34
N LEU A 126 -4.23 2.07 12.56
CA LEU A 126 -5.57 1.84 13.08
C LEU A 126 -5.61 0.58 13.97
N PHE A 127 -4.85 -0.46 13.61
CA PHE A 127 -4.79 -1.71 14.33
C PHE A 127 -4.11 -1.55 15.69
N GLU A 128 -2.91 -0.96 15.74
CA GLU A 128 -2.18 -0.71 16.98
C GLU A 128 -2.99 0.17 17.94
N ASN A 129 -3.69 1.17 17.41
CA ASN A 129 -4.59 2.01 18.18
C ASN A 129 -5.74 1.20 18.79
N LEU A 130 -6.37 0.29 18.03
CA LEU A 130 -7.44 -0.60 18.55
C LEU A 130 -6.91 -1.60 19.58
N VAL A 131 -5.73 -2.20 19.33
CA VAL A 131 -5.09 -3.15 20.26
C VAL A 131 -4.74 -2.48 21.58
N SER A 132 -4.36 -1.20 21.57
CA SER A 132 -4.11 -0.43 22.80
C SER A 132 -5.35 -0.31 23.71
N PHE A 133 -6.56 -0.51 23.17
CA PHE A 133 -7.81 -0.52 23.93
C PHE A 133 -8.28 -1.92 24.31
N MET A 134 -7.54 -2.99 23.98
CA MET A 134 -7.86 -4.38 24.34
C MET A 134 -7.49 -4.72 25.79
N ASP A 135 -7.64 -3.76 26.69
CA ASP A 135 -7.45 -3.89 28.12
C ASP A 135 -8.83 -3.88 28.80
N ASP A 136 -9.15 -4.91 29.60
CA ASP A 136 -10.47 -5.11 30.24
C ASP A 136 -10.90 -3.93 31.15
N ALA A 137 -9.97 -3.06 31.52
CA ALA A 137 -10.21 -1.89 32.37
C ALA A 137 -10.80 -0.68 31.61
N VAL A 138 -10.84 -0.69 30.27
CA VAL A 138 -11.25 0.46 29.48
C VAL A 138 -12.76 0.44 29.22
N ILE A 139 -13.49 1.29 29.92
CA ILE A 139 -14.91 1.56 29.61
C ILE A 139 -14.95 2.45 28.36
N VAL A 140 -15.58 1.95 27.28
CA VAL A 140 -15.74 2.69 26.03
C VAL A 140 -16.76 3.83 26.23
N ASP A 141 -16.25 5.02 26.53
CA ASP A 141 -17.01 6.26 26.60
C ASP A 141 -16.73 7.14 25.36
N THR A 142 -17.62 8.09 25.08
CA THR A 142 -17.48 9.14 24.06
C THR A 142 -16.13 9.85 24.11
N GLN A 143 -15.59 10.06 25.31
CA GLN A 143 -14.26 10.64 25.50
C GLN A 143 -13.14 9.72 24.97
N VAL A 144 -13.25 8.40 25.17
CA VAL A 144 -12.27 7.42 24.69
C VAL A 144 -12.25 7.39 23.16
N VAL A 145 -13.43 7.40 22.53
CA VAL A 145 -13.54 7.46 21.06
C VAL A 145 -12.90 8.74 20.51
N SER A 146 -13.15 9.89 21.13
CA SER A 146 -12.55 11.15 20.68
C SER A 146 -11.02 11.16 20.81
N ARG A 147 -10.48 10.53 21.86
CA ARG A 147 -9.03 10.37 22.06
C ARG A 147 -8.44 9.44 21.01
N ALA A 148 -9.08 8.29 20.75
CA ALA A 148 -8.65 7.34 19.72
C ALA A 148 -8.54 7.98 18.34
N VAL A 149 -9.52 8.83 17.96
CA VAL A 149 -9.48 9.57 16.70
C VAL A 149 -8.33 10.57 16.67
N LEU A 150 -8.11 11.32 17.77
CA LEU A 150 -6.99 12.25 17.86
C LEU A 150 -5.65 11.53 17.80
N ASP A 151 -5.50 10.40 18.49
CA ASP A 151 -4.27 9.63 18.54
C ASP A 151 -3.97 9.00 17.17
N PHE A 152 -4.99 8.53 16.43
CA PHE A 152 -4.84 8.14 15.03
C PHE A 152 -4.23 9.25 14.17
N PHE A 153 -4.78 10.47 14.23
CA PHE A 153 -4.24 11.59 13.45
C PHE A 153 -2.85 12.02 13.92
N LYS A 154 -2.57 12.00 15.23
CA LYS A 154 -1.25 12.30 15.78
C LYS A 154 -0.20 11.32 15.26
N VAL A 155 -0.46 10.02 15.33
CA VAL A 155 0.47 8.98 14.87
C VAL A 155 0.65 9.06 13.35
N ALA A 156 -0.44 9.16 12.58
CA ALA A 156 -0.35 9.23 11.13
C ALA A 156 0.41 10.48 10.63
N LEU A 157 0.07 11.67 11.15
CA LEU A 157 0.76 12.91 10.75
C LEU A 157 2.18 12.99 11.34
N GLY A 158 2.39 12.46 12.54
CA GLY A 158 3.69 12.37 13.19
C GLY A 158 4.67 11.51 12.38
N SER A 159 4.24 10.32 11.95
CA SER A 159 5.03 9.45 11.05
C SER A 159 5.37 10.12 9.72
N CYS A 160 4.39 10.82 9.10
CA CYS A 160 4.63 11.58 7.88
C CYS A 160 5.66 12.71 8.08
N LEU A 161 5.60 13.40 9.23
CA LEU A 161 6.55 14.45 9.57
C LEU A 161 7.97 13.89 9.76
N VAL A 162 8.11 12.78 10.49
CA VAL A 162 9.42 12.10 10.65
C VAL A 162 9.98 11.67 9.31
N GLY A 163 9.19 11.02 8.46
CA GLY A 163 9.62 10.65 7.10
C GLY A 163 10.06 11.86 6.26
N THR A 164 9.34 12.97 6.36
CA THR A 164 9.68 14.21 5.65
C THR A 164 10.98 14.83 6.16
N LEU A 165 11.17 14.89 7.48
CA LEU A 165 12.38 15.43 8.10
C LEU A 165 13.60 14.57 7.78
N CYS A 166 13.49 13.24 7.90
CA CYS A 166 14.55 12.33 7.51
C CYS A 166 14.90 12.45 6.02
N GLY A 167 13.90 12.61 5.14
CA GLY A 167 14.10 12.80 3.70
C GLY A 167 14.80 14.11 3.36
N ALA A 168 14.42 15.19 4.05
CA ALA A 168 15.09 16.48 3.93
C ALA A 168 16.55 16.40 4.39
N CYS A 169 16.81 15.83 5.57
CA CYS A 169 18.16 15.62 6.09
C CYS A 169 19.02 14.75 5.17
N CYS A 170 18.45 13.69 4.60
CA CYS A 170 19.14 12.83 3.65
C CYS A 170 19.49 13.57 2.35
N THR A 171 18.56 14.38 1.83
CA THR A 171 18.80 15.22 0.64
C THR A 171 19.94 16.20 0.88
N LEU A 172 19.93 16.89 2.03
CA LEU A 172 20.99 17.82 2.43
C LEU A 172 22.34 17.10 2.59
N TYR A 173 22.33 15.88 3.12
CA TYR A 173 23.53 15.06 3.25
C TYR A 173 24.16 14.77 1.87
N PHE A 174 23.37 14.28 0.91
CA PHE A 174 23.90 13.96 -0.43
C PHE A 174 24.34 15.23 -1.20
N GLN A 175 23.65 16.36 -1.00
CA GLN A 175 24.10 17.65 -1.53
C GLN A 175 25.45 18.07 -0.96
N ALA A 176 25.65 17.93 0.35
CA ALA A 176 26.87 18.37 1.04
C ALA A 176 28.11 17.55 0.67
N VAL A 177 27.95 16.25 0.38
CA VAL A 177 29.08 15.33 0.11
C VAL A 177 29.23 15.04 -1.40
N ARG A 178 28.57 15.83 -2.25
CA ARG A 178 28.60 15.65 -3.71
C ARG A 178 30.03 15.65 -4.25
N GLY A 179 30.38 14.62 -5.02
CA GLY A 179 31.69 14.49 -5.67
C GLY A 179 32.83 14.00 -4.77
N TRP A 180 32.59 13.80 -3.47
CA TRP A 180 33.59 13.25 -2.54
C TRP A 180 33.40 11.75 -2.28
N GLN A 181 32.23 11.20 -2.62
CA GLN A 181 31.90 9.78 -2.40
C GLN A 181 32.21 8.91 -3.60
N THR A 182 32.56 7.66 -3.34
CA THR A 182 32.58 6.62 -4.37
C THR A 182 31.17 6.07 -4.58
N PRO A 183 30.83 5.54 -5.77
CA PRO A 183 29.50 4.97 -6.03
C PRO A 183 29.09 3.87 -5.05
N LEU A 184 30.06 3.14 -4.47
CA LEU A 184 29.79 2.13 -3.44
C LEU A 184 29.28 2.75 -2.14
N ILE A 185 29.93 3.82 -1.67
CA ILE A 185 29.55 4.52 -0.44
C ILE A 185 28.19 5.19 -0.60
N GLU A 186 27.93 5.79 -1.77
CA GLU A 186 26.63 6.35 -2.14
C GLU A 186 25.50 5.33 -1.96
N VAL A 187 25.66 4.13 -2.53
CA VAL A 187 24.66 3.04 -2.43
C VAL A 187 24.48 2.56 -0.99
N LEU A 188 25.57 2.34 -0.25
CA LEU A 188 25.51 1.89 1.14
C LEU A 188 24.77 2.89 2.04
N LEU A 189 25.09 4.19 1.90
CA LEU A 189 24.45 5.25 2.67
C LEU A 189 23.00 5.45 2.27
N PHE A 190 22.66 5.28 0.99
CA PHE A 190 21.28 5.31 0.53
C PHE A 190 20.42 4.28 1.29
N PHE A 191 20.88 3.04 1.39
CA PHE A 191 20.17 2.01 2.17
C PHE A 191 20.14 2.30 3.67
N LEU A 192 21.23 2.81 4.24
CA LEU A 192 21.26 3.16 5.66
C LEU A 192 20.22 4.25 5.97
N TRP A 193 20.15 5.30 5.15
CA TRP A 193 19.17 6.38 5.29
C TRP A 193 17.72 5.90 5.13
N SER A 194 17.47 4.89 4.30
CA SER A 194 16.12 4.33 4.11
C SER A 194 15.53 3.70 5.37
N LEU A 195 16.36 3.16 6.27
CA LEU A 195 15.94 2.46 7.48
C LEU A 195 15.79 3.36 8.71
N ILE A 196 16.50 4.49 8.75
CA ILE A 196 16.46 5.45 9.87
C ILE A 196 15.03 5.87 10.27
N PRO A 197 14.14 6.31 9.35
CA PRO A 197 12.81 6.79 9.75
C PRO A 197 11.97 5.68 10.41
N TYR A 198 12.17 4.42 10.04
CA TYR A 198 11.48 3.29 10.65
C TYR A 198 11.81 3.16 12.13
N TYR A 199 13.11 3.11 12.46
CA TYR A 199 13.56 2.92 13.83
C TYR A 199 13.29 4.13 14.73
N ILE A 200 13.30 5.35 14.16
CA ILE A 200 12.87 6.55 14.89
C ILE A 200 11.40 6.44 15.26
N CYS A 201 10.53 6.06 14.31
CA CYS A 201 9.11 5.87 14.59
C CYS A 201 8.83 4.71 15.54
N ASP A 202 9.51 3.57 15.40
CA ASP A 202 9.40 2.43 16.34
C ASP A 202 9.76 2.85 17.77
N GLY A 203 10.79 3.69 17.95
CA GLY A 203 11.15 4.25 19.26
C GLY A 203 10.17 5.30 19.81
N LEU A 204 9.34 5.90 18.96
CA LEU A 204 8.29 6.86 19.33
C LEU A 204 6.89 6.21 19.45
N GLU A 205 6.80 4.89 19.28
CA GLU A 205 5.53 4.14 19.19
C GLU A 205 4.63 4.65 18.05
N TRP A 206 5.24 5.13 16.97
CA TRP A 206 4.57 5.60 15.75
C TRP A 206 4.76 4.62 14.59
N SER A 207 3.99 4.76 13.52
CA SER A 207 4.11 3.86 12.36
C SER A 207 5.36 4.13 11.54
N GLY A 208 6.35 3.23 11.66
CA GLY A 208 7.57 3.26 10.84
C GLY A 208 7.31 2.99 9.35
N ILE A 209 6.26 2.24 9.02
CA ILE A 209 5.88 1.91 7.64
C ILE A 209 5.49 3.19 6.88
N VAL A 210 4.62 4.02 7.47
CA VAL A 210 4.21 5.30 6.87
C VAL A 210 5.42 6.23 6.68
N ALA A 211 6.33 6.26 7.66
CA ALA A 211 7.53 7.09 7.59
C ALA A 211 8.48 6.64 6.47
N ILE A 212 8.66 5.33 6.25
CA ILE A 212 9.44 4.78 5.12
C ILE A 212 8.80 5.17 3.78
N VAL A 213 7.48 5.08 3.64
CA VAL A 213 6.82 5.44 2.36
C VAL A 213 7.10 6.91 2.01
N VAL A 214 6.92 7.81 2.97
CA VAL A 214 7.19 9.25 2.76
C VAL A 214 8.66 9.49 2.45
N MET A 215 9.57 8.84 3.18
CA MET A 215 11.00 8.89 2.92
C MET A 215 11.34 8.39 1.50
N GLY A 216 10.85 7.23 1.10
CA GLY A 216 11.10 6.62 -0.20
C GLY A 216 10.63 7.50 -1.35
N ILE A 217 9.44 8.10 -1.25
CA ILE A 217 8.95 9.06 -2.23
C ILE A 217 9.90 10.27 -2.35
N LEU A 218 10.39 10.81 -1.22
CA LEU A 218 11.34 11.93 -1.24
C LEU A 218 12.72 11.54 -1.79
N MET A 219 13.21 10.35 -1.45
CA MET A 219 14.50 9.85 -1.95
C MET A 219 14.46 9.60 -3.46
N ASP A 220 13.37 9.05 -4.00
CA ASP A 220 13.25 8.92 -5.47
C ASP A 220 13.21 10.29 -6.16
N LEU A 221 12.49 11.25 -5.58
CA LEU A 221 12.37 12.60 -6.12
C LEU A 221 13.70 13.38 -6.08
N CYS A 222 14.38 13.39 -4.93
CA CYS A 222 15.50 14.30 -4.68
C CYS A 222 16.89 13.67 -4.88
N ILE A 223 17.00 12.34 -4.80
CA ILE A 223 18.29 11.64 -4.75
C ILE A 223 18.49 10.73 -5.97
N ILE A 224 17.49 9.92 -6.33
CA ILE A 224 17.57 9.12 -7.57
C ILE A 224 17.40 10.02 -8.80
N GLY A 225 16.60 11.09 -8.67
CA GLY A 225 16.38 12.05 -9.75
C GLY A 225 15.70 11.40 -10.94
N SER A 226 14.48 10.89 -10.74
CA SER A 226 13.70 10.30 -11.84
C SER A 226 13.66 11.23 -13.06
N PRO A 227 13.87 10.75 -14.29
CA PRO A 227 13.78 11.57 -15.51
C PRO A 227 12.38 12.20 -15.69
N HIS A 228 11.39 11.70 -14.95
CA HIS A 228 10.03 12.20 -14.88
C HIS A 228 9.77 13.10 -13.64
N ALA A 229 10.79 13.55 -12.91
CA ALA A 229 10.60 14.53 -11.85
C ALA A 229 10.31 15.91 -12.46
N ASP A 230 9.20 16.55 -12.05
CA ASP A 230 8.93 17.93 -12.46
C ASP A 230 9.94 18.86 -11.77
N PRO A 231 10.81 19.58 -12.51
CA PRO A 231 11.78 20.49 -11.91
C PRO A 231 11.11 21.62 -11.12
N THR A 232 9.86 21.97 -11.46
CA THR A 232 9.04 22.93 -10.71
C THR A 232 8.63 22.42 -9.34
N LEU A 233 8.49 21.10 -9.14
CA LEU A 233 8.14 20.53 -7.84
C LEU A 233 9.36 20.50 -6.93
N LEU A 234 10.53 20.13 -7.46
CA LEU A 234 11.79 20.15 -6.71
C LEU A 234 12.10 21.55 -6.18
N ARG A 235 11.91 22.58 -7.00
CA ARG A 235 12.10 24.00 -6.59
C ARG A 235 11.15 24.49 -5.50
N ARG A 236 10.04 23.78 -5.22
CA ARG A 236 9.13 24.13 -4.11
C ARG A 236 9.62 23.63 -2.76
N LEU A 237 10.55 22.67 -2.74
CA LEU A 237 11.06 22.10 -1.50
C LEU A 237 12.11 23.06 -0.91
N PRO A 238 11.93 23.53 0.34
CA PRO A 238 12.76 24.59 0.90
C PRO A 238 14.21 24.18 1.20
N TRP A 239 14.48 22.88 1.28
CA TRP A 239 15.82 22.31 1.53
C TRP A 239 16.54 21.86 0.25
N VAL A 240 15.91 22.00 -0.92
CA VAL A 240 16.55 21.69 -2.21
C VAL A 240 17.27 22.95 -2.70
N ASP A 241 18.51 22.78 -3.16
CA ASP A 241 19.26 23.87 -3.78
C ASP A 241 18.49 24.41 -5.01
N GLN A 242 18.18 25.71 -4.98
CA GLN A 242 17.38 26.36 -6.02
C GLN A 242 18.20 26.61 -7.29
N ASP A 243 19.51 26.79 -7.14
CA ASP A 243 20.42 27.07 -8.24
C ASP A 243 20.75 25.79 -9.01
N ASP A 244 20.98 24.68 -8.30
CA ASP A 244 21.15 23.34 -8.88
C ASP A 244 20.30 22.26 -8.18
N PRO A 245 19.05 22.02 -8.65
CA PRO A 245 18.19 20.97 -8.11
C PRO A 245 18.77 19.55 -8.23
N SER A 246 19.77 19.35 -9.11
CA SER A 246 20.44 18.06 -9.30
C SER A 246 21.58 17.82 -8.31
N ALA A 247 21.86 18.79 -7.43
CA ALA A 247 22.95 18.69 -6.46
C ALA A 247 22.78 17.53 -5.47
N GLY A 248 21.54 17.14 -5.16
CA GLY A 248 21.24 16.00 -4.29
C GLY A 248 21.28 14.65 -4.99
N CYS A 249 21.44 14.62 -6.32
CA CYS A 249 21.34 13.38 -7.08
C CYS A 249 22.57 12.49 -6.93
N LEU A 250 22.34 11.18 -6.89
CA LEU A 250 23.37 10.14 -6.95
C LEU A 250 24.15 10.18 -8.27
N SER A 251 25.34 9.59 -8.27
CA SER A 251 26.06 9.28 -9.50
C SER A 251 25.21 8.36 -10.40
N ALA A 252 25.37 8.46 -11.73
CA ALA A 252 24.66 7.59 -12.67
C ALA A 252 24.92 6.09 -12.40
N VAL A 253 26.14 5.76 -11.98
CA VAL A 253 26.54 4.41 -11.57
C VAL A 253 25.84 4.00 -10.27
N GLY A 254 25.84 4.89 -9.26
CA GLY A 254 25.16 4.66 -7.99
C GLY A 254 23.66 4.44 -8.16
N THR A 255 23.01 5.26 -8.98
CA THR A 255 21.58 5.17 -9.30
C THR A 255 21.19 3.81 -9.88
N ARG A 256 21.97 3.30 -10.84
CA ARG A 256 21.72 1.99 -11.46
C ARG A 256 21.88 0.85 -10.46
N HIS A 257 22.91 0.92 -9.60
CA HIS A 257 23.12 -0.08 -8.55
C HIS A 257 22.04 -0.04 -7.48
N VAL A 258 21.61 1.14 -7.04
CA VAL A 258 20.52 1.30 -6.06
C VAL A 258 19.25 0.62 -6.57
N ARG A 259 18.79 0.93 -7.79
CA ARG A 259 17.56 0.33 -8.35
C ARG A 259 17.65 -1.20 -8.38
N PHE A 260 18.75 -1.74 -8.89
CA PHE A 260 18.96 -3.18 -8.96
C PHE A 260 18.99 -3.84 -7.58
N VAL A 261 19.71 -3.27 -6.62
CA VAL A 261 19.84 -3.86 -5.27
C VAL A 261 18.51 -3.77 -4.52
N VAL A 262 17.78 -2.66 -4.63
CA VAL A 262 16.45 -2.50 -4.02
C VAL A 262 15.49 -3.57 -4.58
N GLU A 263 15.43 -3.73 -5.89
CA GLU A 263 14.57 -4.71 -6.56
C GLU A 263 14.88 -6.15 -6.10
N VAL A 264 16.16 -6.54 -6.12
CA VAL A 264 16.59 -7.88 -5.69
C VAL A 264 16.26 -8.14 -4.21
N ILE A 265 16.49 -7.17 -3.33
CA ILE A 265 16.17 -7.31 -1.91
C ILE A 265 14.65 -7.40 -1.71
N SER A 266 13.86 -6.54 -2.37
CA SER A 266 12.40 -6.56 -2.28
C SER A 266 11.84 -7.92 -2.71
N THR A 267 12.23 -8.42 -3.89
CA THR A 267 11.79 -9.74 -4.39
C THR A 267 12.21 -10.87 -3.43
N LEU A 268 13.41 -10.82 -2.87
CA LEU A 268 13.83 -11.82 -1.88
C LEU A 268 12.97 -11.77 -0.61
N MET A 269 12.68 -10.59 -0.08
CA MET A 269 11.82 -10.45 1.10
C MET A 269 10.39 -10.90 0.81
N GLU A 270 9.84 -10.55 -0.35
CA GLU A 270 8.50 -10.95 -0.77
C GLU A 270 8.37 -12.48 -0.91
N THR A 271 9.33 -13.14 -1.59
CA THR A 271 9.36 -14.61 -1.67
C THR A 271 9.49 -15.26 -0.31
N THR A 272 10.25 -14.65 0.61
CA THR A 272 10.41 -15.13 1.98
C THR A 272 9.09 -15.03 2.73
N ILE A 273 8.38 -13.90 2.60
CA ILE A 273 7.06 -13.68 3.20
C ILE A 273 6.04 -14.72 2.69
N PHE A 274 5.97 -14.96 1.38
CA PHE A 274 5.03 -15.94 0.83
C PHE A 274 5.37 -17.37 1.26
N ALA A 275 6.66 -17.73 1.30
CA ALA A 275 7.10 -19.03 1.80
C ALA A 275 6.75 -19.20 3.29
N TYR A 276 6.95 -18.16 4.09
CA TYR A 276 6.63 -18.13 5.51
C TYR A 276 5.12 -18.31 5.73
N LEU A 277 4.30 -17.47 5.08
CA LEU A 277 2.84 -17.57 5.13
C LEU A 277 2.35 -18.97 4.73
N GLY A 278 2.88 -19.51 3.62
CA GLY A 278 2.54 -20.84 3.14
C GLY A 278 2.84 -21.94 4.15
N LEU A 279 3.97 -21.87 4.86
CA LEU A 279 4.32 -22.84 5.91
C LEU A 279 3.37 -22.75 7.13
N PHE A 280 3.01 -21.53 7.55
CA PHE A 280 2.20 -21.31 8.75
C PHE A 280 0.72 -21.62 8.59
N MET A 281 0.19 -21.49 7.39
CA MET A 281 -1.18 -21.93 7.09
C MET A 281 -1.41 -23.41 7.40
N PHE A 282 -0.36 -24.24 7.39
CA PHE A 282 -0.44 -25.68 7.69
C PHE A 282 0.07 -26.08 9.09
N SER A 283 0.78 -25.18 9.79
CA SER A 283 1.49 -25.52 11.04
C SER A 283 0.71 -25.20 12.33
N SER A 284 -0.34 -24.37 12.27
CA SER A 284 -0.97 -23.82 13.48
C SER A 284 -2.11 -24.67 14.08
N ARG A 285 -2.19 -24.71 15.42
CA ARG A 285 -3.36 -25.19 16.17
C ARG A 285 -4.49 -24.17 16.08
N PHE A 286 -5.30 -24.27 15.03
CA PHE A 286 -6.48 -23.41 14.84
C PHE A 286 -7.67 -23.92 15.66
N HIS A 287 -8.38 -23.01 16.32
CA HIS A 287 -9.74 -23.27 16.79
C HIS A 287 -10.70 -22.79 15.70
N TRP A 288 -11.21 -23.75 14.94
CA TRP A 288 -12.11 -23.48 13.82
C TRP A 288 -13.54 -23.32 14.31
N ASP A 289 -13.99 -22.07 14.45
CA ASP A 289 -15.41 -21.77 14.45
C ASP A 289 -15.87 -21.49 13.02
N LEU A 290 -16.62 -22.44 12.45
CA LEU A 290 -17.10 -22.35 11.07
C LEU A 290 -17.98 -21.12 10.84
N THR A 291 -18.77 -20.73 11.84
CA THR A 291 -19.71 -19.60 11.72
C THR A 291 -18.95 -18.30 11.58
N LEU A 292 -17.97 -18.07 12.46
CA LEU A 292 -17.11 -16.89 12.43
C LEU A 292 -16.26 -16.83 11.16
N VAL A 293 -15.72 -17.96 10.71
CA VAL A 293 -14.95 -18.04 9.46
C VAL A 293 -15.79 -17.68 8.23
N LEU A 294 -17.01 -18.22 8.12
CA LEU A 294 -17.91 -17.91 7.02
C LEU A 294 -18.33 -16.43 7.04
N LEU A 295 -18.61 -15.90 8.23
CA LEU A 295 -18.99 -14.51 8.42
C LEU A 295 -17.84 -13.55 8.12
N ALA A 296 -16.60 -13.91 8.47
CA ALA A 296 -15.40 -13.18 8.12
C ALA A 296 -15.17 -13.14 6.61
N CYS A 297 -15.30 -14.29 5.93
CA CYS A 297 -15.16 -14.36 4.47
C CYS A 297 -16.25 -13.55 3.76
N LEU A 298 -17.51 -13.74 4.14
CA LEU A 298 -18.64 -12.98 3.59
C LEU A 298 -18.50 -11.49 3.88
N GLY A 299 -18.12 -11.16 5.12
CA GLY A 299 -17.91 -9.79 5.58
C GLY A 299 -16.83 -9.08 4.76
N CYS A 300 -15.72 -9.76 4.48
CA CYS A 300 -14.65 -9.24 3.63
C CYS A 300 -15.11 -8.93 2.20
N ILE A 301 -15.91 -9.83 1.60
CA ILE A 301 -16.42 -9.66 0.23
C ILE A 301 -17.46 -8.53 0.19
N LEU A 302 -18.42 -8.56 1.11
CA LEU A 302 -19.50 -7.57 1.16
C LEU A 302 -18.96 -6.19 1.49
N SER A 303 -18.06 -6.07 2.48
CA SER A 303 -17.46 -4.81 2.86
C SER A 303 -16.68 -4.19 1.70
N ARG A 304 -15.90 -4.99 0.95
CA ARG A 304 -15.18 -4.51 -0.23
C ARG A 304 -16.15 -3.98 -1.29
N GLY A 305 -17.24 -4.68 -1.55
CA GLY A 305 -18.25 -4.27 -2.53
C GLY A 305 -18.92 -2.95 -2.15
N VAL A 306 -19.38 -2.84 -0.90
CA VAL A 306 -20.00 -1.62 -0.37
C VAL A 306 -19.00 -0.47 -0.35
N MET A 307 -17.79 -0.70 0.12
CA MET A 307 -16.73 0.30 0.21
C MET A 307 -16.36 0.87 -1.16
N VAL A 308 -16.13 0.01 -2.16
CA VAL A 308 -15.79 0.45 -3.53
C VAL A 308 -16.93 1.26 -4.12
N LEU A 309 -18.18 0.79 -4.04
CA LEU A 309 -19.34 1.50 -4.59
C LEU A 309 -19.55 2.87 -3.92
N LEU A 310 -19.49 2.90 -2.59
CA LEU A 310 -19.71 4.11 -1.82
C LEU A 310 -18.62 5.14 -2.06
N LEU A 311 -17.34 4.77 -1.96
CA LEU A 311 -16.24 5.69 -2.22
C LEU A 311 -16.22 6.19 -3.65
N THR A 312 -16.49 5.32 -4.62
CA THR A 312 -16.55 5.75 -6.02
C THR A 312 -17.66 6.79 -6.22
N SER A 313 -18.83 6.57 -5.60
CA SER A 313 -19.94 7.53 -5.69
C SER A 313 -19.60 8.88 -5.04
N LEU A 314 -18.90 8.85 -3.90
CA LEU A 314 -18.45 10.05 -3.20
C LEU A 314 -17.38 10.80 -4.00
N LEU A 315 -16.40 10.09 -4.55
CA LEU A 315 -15.32 10.69 -5.34
C LEU A 315 -15.85 11.29 -6.64
N ASN A 316 -16.65 10.54 -7.40
CA ASN A 316 -17.28 11.02 -8.63
C ASN A 316 -18.22 12.22 -8.34
N GLY A 317 -18.98 12.17 -7.24
CA GLY A 317 -19.85 13.26 -6.80
C GLY A 317 -19.07 14.50 -6.37
N ALA A 318 -17.98 14.35 -5.64
CA ALA A 318 -17.10 15.43 -5.23
C ALA A 318 -16.43 16.09 -6.44
N GLU A 319 -16.01 15.31 -7.43
CA GLU A 319 -15.48 15.82 -8.69
C GLU A 319 -16.54 16.58 -9.49
N ALA A 320 -17.75 16.04 -9.61
CA ALA A 320 -18.87 16.73 -10.26
C ALA A 320 -19.20 18.06 -9.57
N CYS A 321 -19.22 18.08 -8.23
CA CYS A 321 -19.46 19.28 -7.44
C CYS A 321 -18.35 20.34 -7.65
N ARG A 322 -17.08 19.92 -7.59
CA ARG A 322 -15.94 20.80 -7.87
C ARG A 322 -15.99 21.37 -9.28
N HIS A 323 -16.38 20.56 -10.26
CA HIS A 323 -16.56 21.00 -11.64
C HIS A 323 -17.63 22.10 -11.73
N HIS A 324 -18.79 21.90 -11.11
CA HIS A 324 -19.85 22.92 -11.06
C HIS A 324 -19.41 24.21 -10.37
N LEU A 325 -18.62 24.13 -9.30
CA LEU A 325 -18.06 25.31 -8.64
C LEU A 325 -17.06 26.04 -9.53
N ALA A 326 -16.15 25.31 -10.17
CA ALA A 326 -15.09 25.86 -11.00
C ALA A 326 -15.60 26.54 -12.28
N VAL A 327 -16.72 26.06 -12.85
CA VAL A 327 -17.41 26.73 -13.97
C VAL A 327 -18.03 28.05 -13.53
N ARG A 328 -18.54 28.14 -12.29
CA ARG A 328 -19.13 29.38 -11.76
C ARG A 328 -18.09 30.46 -11.44
N THR A 329 -16.85 30.09 -11.13
CA THR A 329 -15.80 31.01 -10.69
C THR A 329 -14.78 31.38 -11.78
N ALA A 330 -14.87 30.81 -12.98
CA ALA A 330 -13.88 31.03 -14.03
C ALA A 330 -14.07 32.38 -14.77
N PRO A 331 -13.00 33.18 -14.94
CA PRO A 331 -13.06 34.41 -15.74
C PRO A 331 -13.20 34.11 -17.25
N PRO A 332 -13.74 35.05 -18.07
CA PRO A 332 -14.22 34.78 -19.43
C PRO A 332 -13.17 34.48 -20.52
N GLY A 333 -11.92 34.11 -20.18
CA GLY A 333 -10.82 33.94 -21.14
C GLY A 333 -9.99 32.66 -21.04
N ASP A 334 -10.00 31.95 -19.90
CA ASP A 334 -9.14 30.77 -19.63
C ASP A 334 -9.90 29.43 -19.72
N ALA A 335 -11.12 29.45 -20.27
CA ALA A 335 -12.01 28.29 -20.27
C ALA A 335 -11.39 27.08 -20.98
N ASP A 336 -10.75 27.27 -22.14
CA ASP A 336 -10.30 26.17 -23.00
C ASP A 336 -9.05 25.43 -22.48
N ALA A 337 -8.07 26.16 -21.93
CA ALA A 337 -6.87 25.55 -21.34
C ALA A 337 -7.21 24.79 -20.05
N SER A 338 -8.11 25.34 -19.23
CA SER A 338 -8.59 24.65 -18.03
C SER A 338 -9.43 23.42 -18.39
N LEU A 339 -10.21 23.44 -19.48
CA LEU A 339 -11.02 22.31 -19.97
C LEU A 339 -10.17 21.12 -20.45
N ALA A 340 -9.03 21.36 -21.10
CA ALA A 340 -8.12 20.30 -21.55
C ALA A 340 -7.42 19.59 -20.37
N GLU A 341 -6.99 20.34 -19.36
CA GLU A 341 -6.43 19.80 -18.11
C GLU A 341 -7.50 19.12 -17.23
N ARG A 342 -8.77 19.53 -17.39
CA ARG A 342 -9.96 18.96 -16.72
C ARG A 342 -10.43 17.63 -17.31
N ARG A 343 -10.18 17.36 -18.60
CA ARG A 343 -10.61 16.12 -19.29
C ARG A 343 -9.81 14.88 -18.88
N GLN A 344 -8.65 15.06 -18.24
CA GLN A 344 -7.77 13.99 -17.76
C GLN A 344 -8.01 13.61 -16.28
N ARG A 345 -9.06 14.13 -15.62
CA ARG A 345 -9.40 13.76 -14.24
C ARG A 345 -10.33 12.53 -14.21
N LEU A 346 -10.16 11.76 -13.14
CA LEU A 346 -10.34 10.30 -13.11
C LEU A 346 -11.81 9.95 -12.84
N VAL A 347 -12.62 9.85 -13.90
CA VAL A 347 -13.98 9.28 -13.77
C VAL A 347 -13.84 7.76 -13.64
N ILE A 348 -14.10 7.24 -12.44
CA ILE A 348 -14.04 5.80 -12.19
C ILE A 348 -15.30 5.15 -12.77
N ASP A 349 -15.17 4.57 -13.97
CA ASP A 349 -16.23 3.85 -14.65
C ASP A 349 -16.59 2.51 -13.95
N ARG A 350 -17.77 1.97 -14.23
CA ARG A 350 -18.25 0.70 -13.67
C ARG A 350 -17.32 -0.47 -13.96
N ARG A 351 -16.61 -0.47 -15.10
CA ARG A 351 -15.60 -1.50 -15.41
C ARG A 351 -14.41 -1.41 -14.46
N THR A 352 -13.92 -0.19 -14.21
CA THR A 352 -12.83 0.10 -13.28
C THR A 352 -13.23 -0.27 -11.84
N GLN A 353 -14.47 0.01 -11.44
CA GLN A 353 -15.01 -0.40 -10.13
C GLN A 353 -15.01 -1.93 -9.96
N ALA A 354 -15.37 -2.67 -11.01
CA ALA A 354 -15.34 -4.13 -10.96
C ALA A 354 -13.91 -4.66 -10.77
N VAL A 355 -12.91 -4.06 -11.42
CA VAL A 355 -11.51 -4.44 -11.22
C VAL A 355 -11.04 -4.08 -9.79
N LEU A 356 -11.38 -2.88 -9.29
CA LEU A 356 -11.05 -2.45 -7.92
C LEU A 356 -11.67 -3.35 -6.83
N PHE A 357 -12.83 -3.92 -7.12
CA PHE A 357 -13.45 -4.89 -6.24
C PHE A 357 -12.67 -6.21 -6.20
N TYR A 358 -12.27 -6.73 -7.36
CA TYR A 358 -11.50 -7.98 -7.48
C TYR A 358 -10.03 -7.84 -7.07
N SER A 359 -9.47 -6.63 -7.11
CA SER A 359 -8.08 -6.37 -6.74
C SER A 359 -7.81 -6.42 -5.24
N GLY A 360 -8.86 -6.52 -4.40
CA GLY A 360 -8.78 -6.54 -2.94
C GLY A 360 -8.32 -7.86 -2.34
N LEU A 361 -7.24 -8.46 -2.86
CA LEU A 361 -6.69 -9.71 -2.33
C LEU A 361 -6.09 -9.46 -0.94
N ARG A 362 -6.29 -10.38 0.01
CA ARG A 362 -5.72 -10.25 1.37
C ARG A 362 -4.37 -10.96 1.42
N GLY A 363 -3.40 -10.34 2.08
CA GLY A 363 -2.01 -10.79 2.05
C GLY A 363 -1.40 -11.08 3.40
N ALA A 364 -0.08 -11.22 3.39
CA ALA A 364 0.72 -11.58 4.56
C ALA A 364 0.69 -10.53 5.68
N MET A 365 0.44 -9.25 5.35
CA MET A 365 0.35 -8.18 6.35
C MET A 365 -0.78 -8.44 7.35
N SER A 366 -1.96 -8.85 6.88
CA SER A 366 -3.09 -9.23 7.74
C SER A 366 -2.73 -10.36 8.71
N PHE A 367 -1.95 -11.35 8.25
CA PHE A 367 -1.48 -12.44 9.10
C PHE A 367 -0.47 -11.96 10.15
N ALA A 368 0.48 -11.10 9.76
CA ALA A 368 1.46 -10.57 10.70
C ALA A 368 0.81 -9.77 11.84
N LEU A 369 -0.20 -8.96 11.53
CA LEU A 369 -0.94 -8.22 12.55
C LEU A 369 -1.69 -9.13 13.52
N VAL A 370 -2.30 -10.22 13.05
CA VAL A 370 -3.02 -11.12 13.96
C VAL A 370 -2.08 -11.80 14.96
N GLU A 371 -0.83 -12.03 14.59
CA GLU A 371 0.19 -12.60 15.48
C GLU A 371 0.71 -11.58 16.50
N ASN A 372 0.71 -10.30 16.16
CA ASN A 372 1.08 -9.21 17.07
C ASN A 372 0.11 -9.08 18.26
N ILE A 373 -1.17 -9.49 18.12
CA ILE A 373 -2.14 -9.45 19.21
C ILE A 373 -1.59 -10.19 20.44
N PRO A 374 -1.47 -9.56 21.62
CA PRO A 374 -1.01 -10.25 22.81
C PRO A 374 -2.06 -11.27 23.28
N PHE A 375 -1.61 -12.44 23.73
CA PHE A 375 -2.48 -13.41 24.40
C PHE A 375 -3.00 -12.80 25.71
N TYR A 376 -4.26 -13.11 26.04
CA TYR A 376 -4.85 -12.64 27.28
C TYR A 376 -4.09 -13.12 28.50
N ASP A 377 -3.60 -12.17 29.30
CA ASP A 377 -2.99 -12.44 30.60
C ASP A 377 -3.96 -12.03 31.72
N VAL A 378 -4.32 -13.03 32.53
CA VAL A 378 -5.27 -12.89 33.65
C VAL A 378 -4.73 -11.96 34.74
N VAL A 379 -3.40 -11.83 34.87
CA VAL A 379 -2.76 -11.01 35.92
C VAL A 379 -2.73 -9.53 35.53
N THR A 380 -2.37 -9.24 34.29
CA THR A 380 -2.29 -7.86 33.79
C THR A 380 -3.62 -7.35 33.23
N GLY A 381 -4.57 -8.23 32.92
CA GLY A 381 -5.86 -7.88 32.32
C GLY A 381 -5.75 -7.39 30.88
N ARG A 382 -4.64 -7.71 30.19
CA ARG A 382 -4.31 -7.24 28.85
C ARG A 382 -4.38 -8.36 27.83
N GLY A 383 -4.80 -8.02 26.61
CA GLY A 383 -4.73 -8.90 25.43
C GLY A 383 -6.04 -9.59 25.09
N SER A 384 -6.01 -10.47 24.09
CA SER A 384 -7.24 -11.12 23.59
C SER A 384 -7.34 -12.57 24.02
N ARG A 385 -8.52 -12.95 24.51
CA ARG A 385 -8.90 -14.36 24.70
C ARG A 385 -9.22 -15.04 23.36
N TYR A 386 -9.58 -14.24 22.35
CA TYR A 386 -10.07 -14.69 21.06
C TYR A 386 -9.00 -14.73 19.96
N LYS A 387 -7.71 -14.61 20.33
CA LYS A 387 -6.60 -14.65 19.37
C LYS A 387 -6.64 -15.91 18.47
N PRO A 388 -6.92 -17.12 18.97
CA PRO A 388 -6.99 -18.31 18.12
C PRO A 388 -8.09 -18.23 17.03
N GLU A 389 -9.25 -17.68 17.38
CA GLU A 389 -10.39 -17.49 16.49
C GLU A 389 -10.10 -16.42 15.45
N LEU A 390 -9.52 -15.28 15.87
CA LEU A 390 -9.05 -14.23 14.98
C LEU A 390 -8.07 -14.80 13.94
N LYS A 391 -7.10 -15.60 14.39
CA LYS A 391 -6.10 -16.24 13.52
C LYS A 391 -6.73 -17.19 12.49
N ALA A 392 -7.75 -17.96 12.88
CA ALA A 392 -8.48 -18.85 11.98
C ALA A 392 -9.29 -18.05 10.93
N MET A 393 -9.96 -16.98 11.35
CA MET A 393 -10.68 -16.09 10.44
C MET A 393 -9.74 -15.41 9.43
N THR A 394 -8.59 -14.91 9.87
CA THR A 394 -7.64 -14.25 8.96
C THR A 394 -7.06 -15.23 7.95
N SER A 395 -6.62 -16.41 8.40
CA SER A 395 -6.05 -17.45 7.53
C SER A 395 -7.05 -17.92 6.46
N SER A 396 -8.31 -18.12 6.85
CA SER A 396 -9.37 -18.52 5.91
C SER A 396 -9.73 -17.42 4.92
N ALA A 397 -9.84 -16.16 5.38
CA ALA A 397 -10.10 -15.03 4.49
C ALA A 397 -8.96 -14.83 3.47
N ILE A 398 -7.69 -14.97 3.89
CA ILE A 398 -6.52 -14.95 2.99
C ILE A 398 -6.63 -16.07 1.95
N PHE A 399 -6.88 -17.32 2.39
CA PHE A 399 -7.00 -18.46 1.48
C PHE A 399 -8.12 -18.24 0.45
N VAL A 400 -9.31 -17.91 0.92
CA VAL A 400 -10.49 -17.68 0.07
C VAL A 400 -10.23 -16.55 -0.90
N THR A 401 -9.62 -15.45 -0.45
CA THR A 401 -9.41 -14.30 -1.33
C THR A 401 -8.34 -14.54 -2.39
N ILE A 402 -7.20 -15.12 -2.01
CA ILE A 402 -6.12 -15.43 -2.95
C ILE A 402 -6.59 -16.47 -3.98
N PHE A 403 -7.18 -17.59 -3.56
CA PHE A 403 -7.55 -18.66 -4.48
C PHE A 403 -8.76 -18.31 -5.35
N LEU A 404 -9.83 -17.75 -4.77
CA LEU A 404 -11.05 -17.45 -5.54
C LEU A 404 -10.89 -16.17 -6.36
N PHE A 405 -10.51 -15.06 -5.75
CA PHE A 405 -10.40 -13.79 -6.48
C PHE A 405 -9.15 -13.78 -7.34
N GLY A 406 -7.98 -14.14 -6.80
CA GLY A 406 -6.73 -14.17 -7.58
C GLY A 406 -6.83 -15.06 -8.83
N GLY A 407 -7.39 -16.26 -8.70
CA GLY A 407 -7.62 -17.17 -9.84
C GLY A 407 -8.69 -16.69 -10.84
N SER A 408 -9.67 -15.90 -10.40
CA SER A 408 -10.75 -15.41 -11.25
C SER A 408 -10.48 -14.03 -11.87
N THR A 409 -9.51 -13.25 -11.35
CA THR A 409 -9.15 -11.92 -11.85
C THR A 409 -8.79 -11.94 -13.34
N PHE A 410 -8.03 -12.94 -13.80
CA PHE A 410 -7.70 -13.09 -15.22
C PHE A 410 -8.95 -13.22 -16.11
N HIS A 411 -9.88 -14.10 -15.71
CA HIS A 411 -11.13 -14.32 -16.45
C HIS A 411 -12.02 -13.07 -16.47
N LEU A 412 -12.03 -12.31 -15.38
CA LEU A 412 -12.76 -11.04 -15.31
C LEU A 412 -12.19 -10.01 -16.28
N LEU A 413 -10.87 -9.82 -16.29
CA LEU A 413 -10.20 -8.84 -17.16
C LEU A 413 -10.41 -9.15 -18.64
N GLN A 414 -10.42 -10.44 -18.99
CA GLN A 414 -10.77 -10.90 -20.33
C GLN A 414 -12.22 -10.55 -20.69
N ARG A 415 -13.18 -10.75 -19.78
CA ARG A 415 -14.61 -10.40 -19.99
C ARG A 415 -14.86 -8.91 -20.08
N LEU A 416 -14.10 -8.10 -19.35
CA LEU A 416 -14.22 -6.64 -19.35
C LEU A 416 -13.56 -5.96 -20.57
N GLY A 417 -12.85 -6.75 -21.40
CA GLY A 417 -12.25 -6.28 -22.65
C GLY A 417 -10.89 -5.60 -22.49
N PHE A 418 -10.23 -5.73 -21.32
CA PHE A 418 -8.89 -5.18 -21.13
C PHE A 418 -7.80 -5.99 -21.88
N ALA A 419 -8.04 -7.28 -22.14
CA ALA A 419 -7.11 -8.20 -22.83
C ALA A 419 -6.89 -7.95 -24.33
N GLY A 420 -7.46 -6.87 -24.89
CA GLY A 420 -7.33 -6.53 -26.32
C GLY A 420 -6.27 -5.49 -26.64
N ARG A 421 -5.79 -4.72 -25.66
CA ARG A 421 -4.88 -3.57 -25.90
C ARG A 421 -3.50 -3.98 -26.41
N GLU A 422 -2.99 -5.14 -26.00
CA GLU A 422 -1.71 -5.68 -26.48
C GLU A 422 -1.70 -5.95 -27.99
N ARG A 423 -2.83 -6.39 -28.58
CA ARG A 423 -2.92 -6.64 -30.03
C ARG A 423 -2.91 -5.34 -30.83
N GLU A 424 -3.60 -4.31 -30.36
CA GLU A 424 -3.62 -2.99 -31.03
C GLU A 424 -2.27 -2.26 -30.89
N GLY A 425 -1.62 -2.35 -29.72
CA GLY A 425 -0.29 -1.78 -29.48
C GLY A 425 0.79 -2.44 -30.35
N ARG A 426 0.84 -3.78 -30.39
CA ARG A 426 1.79 -4.51 -31.26
C ARG A 426 1.55 -4.27 -32.74
N LEU A 427 0.29 -4.23 -33.20
CA LEU A 427 -0.03 -3.89 -34.59
C LEU A 427 0.39 -2.45 -34.94
N GLY A 428 0.24 -1.51 -34.00
CA GLY A 428 0.68 -0.12 -34.19
C GLY A 428 2.20 0.04 -34.21
N GLU A 429 2.93 -0.67 -33.35
CA GLU A 429 4.40 -0.70 -33.35
C GLU A 429 4.97 -1.41 -34.59
N GLU A 430 4.35 -2.52 -35.02
CA GLU A 430 4.72 -3.20 -36.28
C GLU A 430 4.43 -2.32 -37.50
N GLU A 431 3.30 -1.60 -37.54
CA GLU A 431 3.01 -0.63 -38.60
C GLU A 431 3.96 0.58 -38.57
N ALA A 432 4.34 1.06 -37.39
CA ALA A 432 5.30 2.16 -37.23
C ALA A 432 6.71 1.73 -37.66
N ALA A 433 7.17 0.56 -37.23
CA ALA A 433 8.44 -0.02 -37.66
C ALA A 433 8.46 -0.30 -39.18
N ALA A 434 7.36 -0.79 -39.74
CA ALA A 434 7.22 -1.02 -41.18
C ALA A 434 7.20 0.28 -42.00
N LYS A 435 6.68 1.39 -41.43
CA LYS A 435 6.75 2.73 -42.06
C LYS A 435 8.17 3.29 -42.04
N VAL A 436 8.88 3.16 -40.91
CA VAL A 436 10.29 3.60 -40.79
C VAL A 436 11.18 2.80 -41.75
N HIS A 437 10.98 1.49 -41.85
CA HIS A 437 11.73 0.65 -42.77
C HIS A 437 11.44 1.00 -44.25
N ARG A 438 10.19 1.34 -44.59
CA ARG A 438 9.84 1.82 -45.94
C ARG A 438 10.45 3.17 -46.28
N SER A 439 10.50 4.11 -45.33
CA SER A 439 11.15 5.41 -45.56
C SER A 439 12.67 5.32 -45.72
N MET A 440 13.32 4.29 -45.17
CA MET A 440 14.76 4.06 -45.37
C MET A 440 15.10 3.37 -46.70
N GLU A 441 14.11 2.78 -47.38
CA GLU A 441 14.28 2.17 -48.71
C GLU A 441 13.97 3.18 -49.85
N GLU A 442 13.34 4.31 -49.54
CA GLU A 442 12.99 5.38 -50.51
C GLU A 442 14.01 6.54 -50.55
N GLU A 443 15.02 6.57 -49.66
CA GLU A 443 16.24 7.40 -49.74
C GLU A 443 17.41 6.61 -50.35
#